data_AF-A0A7W0PUM3-F1
#
_entry.id   AF-A0A7W0PUM3-F1
#
_cell.length_a   1.000
_cell.length_b   1.000
_cell.length_c   1.000
_cell.angle_alpha   90.00
_cell.angle_beta   90.00
_cell.angle_gamma   90.00
#
_symmetry.space_group_name_H-M   'P 1'
#
loop_
_entity.id
_entity.type
_entity.pdbx_description
1 polymer ?
#
loop_
_entity_poly.entity_id
_entity_poly.type
_entity_poly.pdbx_seq_one_letter_code
_entity_poly.pdbx_strand_id
1 'polypeptide(L)'
;MRKRPAGLAAATALLIAIAVAIVSAATGGSPPPKAPSGKISLLDKPQSLEDRLPSALLELPVADHFVAPSAARFATADGLRRFFLVPGRNQSICLIYTSGSGSDLVSGGTCSPLAGFLGNGIYFSEVLGPDEVSVALVVPDGYERAEINGRVAPVRNNVAIVPPGPPGPVRLSGNSLLQLTVDIGEQTPAE
;
A
#
# COMPACT_ATOMS: atom_id res chain seq x y z
N MET A 1 89.12 22.39 5.33
CA MET A 1 89.35 22.61 6.78
C MET A 1 88.96 24.04 7.12
N ARG A 2 88.19 24.22 8.22
CA ARG A 2 87.91 25.47 8.96
C ARG A 2 86.97 26.48 8.29
N LYS A 3 86.10 27.22 8.99
CA LYS A 3 85.51 27.19 10.34
C LYS A 3 84.31 28.16 10.25
N ARG A 4 83.16 27.80 10.81
CA ARG A 4 81.99 28.68 11.00
C ARG A 4 82.29 29.74 12.09
N PRO A 5 81.65 30.92 12.03
CA PRO A 5 80.65 31.28 13.06
C PRO A 5 79.41 31.96 12.42
N ALA A 6 78.16 31.60 12.75
CA ALA A 6 77.40 31.81 13.98
C ALA A 6 77.07 33.29 14.25
N GLY A 7 75.79 33.68 14.09
CA GLY A 7 75.26 34.98 14.46
C GLY A 7 73.74 35.10 14.23
N LEU A 8 72.99 34.90 15.33
CA LEU A 8 71.61 35.31 15.70
C LEU A 8 70.69 35.90 14.61
N ALA A 9 69.55 35.27 14.31
CA ALA A 9 68.28 35.33 15.05
C ALA A 9 67.48 36.64 14.83
N ALA A 10 66.40 36.53 14.06
CA ALA A 10 65.21 37.36 14.23
C ALA A 10 63.99 36.52 13.83
N ALA A 11 63.16 36.26 14.82
CA ALA A 11 61.88 35.61 14.69
C ALA A 11 60.95 36.41 13.78
N THR A 12 60.20 35.72 12.92
CA THR A 12 58.93 36.24 12.44
C THR A 12 57.99 35.06 12.23
N ALA A 13 57.18 34.83 13.25
CA ALA A 13 56.02 33.96 13.18
C ALA A 13 55.05 34.55 12.14
N LEU A 14 54.67 33.74 11.15
CA LEU A 14 53.42 33.98 10.44
C LEU A 14 52.63 32.67 10.46
N LEU A 15 51.64 32.67 11.35
CA LEU A 15 50.56 31.70 11.43
C LEU A 15 49.87 31.62 10.07
N ILE A 16 50.07 30.52 9.34
CA ILE A 16 49.16 30.14 8.27
C ILE A 16 47.97 29.48 8.97
N ALA A 17 46.93 30.29 9.18
CA ALA A 17 45.66 29.83 9.70
C ALA A 17 45.09 28.75 8.76
N ILE A 18 44.79 27.62 9.38
CA ILE A 18 44.09 26.48 8.79
C ILE A 18 42.69 26.96 8.40
N ALA A 19 42.48 27.32 7.14
CA ALA A 19 41.15 27.41 6.56
C ALA A 19 40.74 26.01 6.09
N VAL A 20 40.50 25.10 7.05
CA VAL A 20 39.66 23.92 6.77
C VAL A 20 38.27 24.50 6.52
N ALA A 21 37.96 24.72 5.25
CA ALA A 21 36.58 24.86 4.82
C ALA A 21 35.89 23.55 5.21
N ILE A 22 35.26 23.56 6.37
CA ILE A 22 34.24 22.59 6.73
C ILE A 22 33.13 22.84 5.72
N VAL A 23 33.23 22.17 4.56
CA VAL A 23 32.08 21.93 3.72
C VAL A 23 31.18 21.09 4.58
N SER A 24 30.28 21.75 5.32
CA SER A 24 29.08 21.14 5.85
C SER A 24 28.33 20.66 4.63
N ALA A 25 28.70 19.47 4.15
CA ALA A 25 27.86 18.66 3.31
C ALA A 25 26.60 18.49 4.14
N ALA A 26 25.61 19.32 3.89
CA ALA A 26 24.24 19.01 4.19
C ALA A 26 23.95 17.73 3.41
N THR A 27 24.33 16.61 3.99
CA THR A 27 23.72 15.33 3.73
C THR A 27 22.27 15.53 4.14
N GLY A 28 21.50 16.09 3.22
CA GLY A 28 20.04 16.01 3.23
C GLY A 28 19.72 14.54 3.10
N GLY A 29 19.92 13.82 4.20
CA GLY A 29 19.49 12.45 4.35
C GLY A 29 17.98 12.53 4.19
N SER A 30 17.50 12.05 3.06
CA SER A 30 16.08 11.81 2.88
C SER A 30 15.59 11.09 4.13
N PRO A 31 14.57 11.61 4.83
CA PRO A 31 14.09 11.00 6.05
C PRO A 31 13.84 9.52 5.77
N PRO A 32 14.16 8.63 6.73
CA PRO A 32 13.98 7.20 6.54
C PRO A 32 12.54 6.94 6.11
N PRO A 33 12.33 5.97 5.21
CA PRO A 33 11.00 5.66 4.72
C PRO A 33 10.09 5.37 5.89
N LYS A 34 9.02 6.14 5.99
CA LYS A 34 8.01 5.91 7.00
C LYS A 34 7.42 4.53 6.73
N ALA A 35 7.60 3.61 7.67
CA ALA A 35 6.96 2.31 7.63
C ALA A 35 5.45 2.51 7.38
N PRO A 36 4.79 1.62 6.61
CA PRO A 36 3.37 1.76 6.34
C PRO A 36 2.65 1.85 7.69
N SER A 37 2.03 2.99 7.96
CA SER A 37 1.10 3.07 9.07
C SER A 37 -0.03 2.14 8.69
N GLY A 38 -0.33 1.10 9.47
CA GLY A 38 -1.41 0.16 9.14
C GLY A 38 -2.82 0.73 9.14
N LYS A 39 -2.91 2.04 8.91
CA LYS A 39 -4.08 2.84 8.69
C LYS A 39 -4.56 2.67 7.25
N ILE A 40 -5.86 2.83 7.10
CA ILE A 40 -6.55 2.96 5.83
C ILE A 40 -7.29 4.28 5.92
N SER A 41 -6.72 5.33 5.31
CA SER A 41 -7.28 6.68 5.37
C SER A 41 -8.70 6.76 4.80
N LEU A 42 -9.10 5.81 3.94
CA LEU A 42 -10.48 5.69 3.48
C LEU A 42 -11.48 5.52 4.65
N LEU A 43 -11.15 4.70 5.65
CA LEU A 43 -12.04 4.38 6.77
C LEU A 43 -12.26 5.57 7.71
N ASP A 44 -11.34 6.54 7.71
CA ASP A 44 -11.43 7.76 8.51
C ASP A 44 -12.27 8.86 7.82
N LYS A 45 -12.65 8.68 6.54
CA LYS A 45 -13.44 9.69 5.82
C LYS A 45 -14.86 9.78 6.39
N PRO A 46 -15.49 10.97 6.35
CA PRO A 46 -16.93 11.10 6.64
C PRO A 46 -17.75 10.18 5.73
N GLN A 47 -18.80 9.58 6.30
CA GLN A 47 -19.69 8.70 5.55
C GLN A 47 -20.55 9.51 4.56
N SER A 48 -20.83 8.90 3.41
CA SER A 48 -21.67 9.37 2.33
C SER A 48 -22.77 8.35 1.99
N LEU A 49 -23.66 8.70 1.05
CA LEU A 49 -24.70 7.78 0.57
C LEU A 49 -24.12 6.61 -0.23
N GLU A 50 -23.01 6.80 -0.93
CA GLU A 50 -22.37 5.77 -1.76
C GLU A 50 -21.73 4.66 -0.93
N ASP A 51 -21.46 4.93 0.34
CA ASP A 51 -20.88 4.00 1.31
C ASP A 51 -21.88 2.96 1.84
N ARG A 52 -23.17 3.12 1.53
CA ARG A 52 -24.22 2.22 2.01
C ARG A 52 -24.10 0.86 1.32
N LEU A 53 -23.93 -0.18 2.13
CA LEU A 53 -24.01 -1.56 1.67
C LEU A 53 -25.46 -1.90 1.28
N PRO A 54 -25.68 -2.69 0.22
CA PRO A 54 -27.00 -3.22 -0.10
C PRO A 54 -27.56 -4.06 1.06
N SER A 55 -28.87 -4.00 1.30
CA SER A 55 -29.50 -4.72 2.43
C SER A 55 -29.32 -6.24 2.34
N ALA A 56 -29.40 -6.81 1.14
CA ALA A 56 -29.19 -8.25 0.91
C ALA A 56 -27.80 -8.73 1.36
N LEU A 57 -26.79 -7.84 1.34
CA LEU A 57 -25.44 -8.18 1.82
C LEU A 57 -25.41 -8.38 3.33
N LEU A 58 -26.28 -7.69 4.06
CA LEU A 58 -26.35 -7.77 5.51
C LEU A 58 -26.94 -9.10 6.00
N GLU A 59 -27.50 -9.89 5.09
CA GLU A 59 -28.02 -11.24 5.36
C GLU A 59 -26.94 -12.32 5.11
N LEU A 60 -25.77 -11.95 4.57
CA LEU A 60 -24.67 -12.89 4.32
C LEU A 60 -23.82 -13.12 5.57
N PRO A 61 -23.23 -14.33 5.75
CA PRO A 61 -22.38 -14.63 6.91
C PRO A 61 -21.19 -13.66 7.09
N VAL A 62 -20.69 -13.06 6.00
CA VAL A 62 -19.61 -12.06 6.09
C VAL A 62 -20.01 -10.85 6.94
N ALA A 63 -21.30 -10.51 7.01
CA ALA A 63 -21.79 -9.36 7.78
C ALA A 63 -21.65 -9.55 9.29
N ASP A 64 -21.63 -10.79 9.79
CA ASP A 64 -21.42 -11.09 11.21
C ASP A 64 -20.03 -10.66 11.69
N HIS A 65 -19.08 -10.56 10.76
CA HIS A 65 -17.73 -10.09 11.02
C HIS A 65 -17.63 -8.57 11.13
N PHE A 66 -18.67 -7.79 10.79
CA PHE A 66 -18.58 -6.33 10.83
C PHE A 66 -18.69 -5.80 12.25
N VAL A 67 -17.94 -4.74 12.56
CA VAL A 67 -18.19 -3.94 13.78
C VAL A 67 -19.56 -3.29 13.67
N ALA A 68 -19.81 -2.61 12.54
CA ALA A 68 -21.09 -2.03 12.17
C ALA A 68 -21.17 -1.87 10.65
N PRO A 69 -22.26 -2.27 9.97
CA PRO A 69 -22.41 -2.09 8.53
C PRO A 69 -22.35 -0.62 8.08
N SER A 70 -22.78 0.31 8.94
CA SER A 70 -22.71 1.75 8.68
C SER A 70 -21.27 2.29 8.62
N ALA A 71 -20.29 1.54 9.14
CA ALA A 71 -18.88 1.90 9.06
C ALA A 71 -18.24 1.54 7.70
N ALA A 72 -18.99 0.95 6.77
CA ALA A 72 -18.54 0.70 5.43
C ALA A 72 -18.11 2.00 4.72
N ARG A 73 -17.14 1.87 3.82
CA ARG A 73 -16.71 2.93 2.90
C ARG A 73 -16.57 2.38 1.50
N PHE A 74 -17.18 3.05 0.53
CA PHE A 74 -17.00 2.79 -0.87
C PHE A 74 -15.56 3.13 -1.26
N ALA A 75 -14.84 2.14 -1.78
CA ALA A 75 -13.46 2.30 -2.19
C ALA A 75 -13.37 2.68 -3.67
N THR A 76 -13.95 1.85 -4.53
CA THR A 76 -13.92 2.03 -5.99
C THR A 76 -14.97 1.16 -6.67
N ALA A 77 -15.16 1.38 -7.97
CA ALA A 77 -15.95 0.53 -8.85
C ALA A 77 -15.16 0.14 -10.10
N ASP A 78 -15.52 -1.00 -10.68
CA ASP A 78 -15.05 -1.47 -11.99
C ASP A 78 -16.21 -2.11 -12.75
N GLY A 79 -16.69 -1.43 -13.79
CA GLY A 79 -17.95 -1.77 -14.45
C GLY A 79 -19.13 -1.79 -13.47
N LEU A 80 -19.80 -2.94 -13.37
CA LEU A 80 -20.91 -3.16 -12.43
C LEU A 80 -20.46 -3.54 -11.01
N ARG A 81 -19.15 -3.79 -10.82
CA ARG A 81 -18.60 -4.20 -9.53
C ARG A 81 -18.34 -2.98 -8.67
N ARG A 82 -18.73 -3.05 -7.41
CA ARG A 82 -18.44 -2.03 -6.39
C ARG A 82 -17.68 -2.70 -5.27
N PHE A 83 -16.65 -2.05 -4.79
CA PHE A 83 -15.80 -2.53 -3.70
C PHE A 83 -15.93 -1.61 -2.50
N PHE A 84 -16.09 -2.20 -1.32
CA PHE A 84 -16.22 -1.50 -0.05
C PHE A 84 -15.24 -2.05 0.95
N LEU A 85 -14.73 -1.18 1.83
CA LEU A 85 -13.98 -1.57 3.00
C LEU A 85 -14.83 -1.39 4.25
N VAL A 86 -14.83 -2.38 5.12
CA VAL A 86 -15.61 -2.37 6.36
C VAL A 86 -14.71 -2.72 7.53
N PRO A 87 -14.70 -1.92 8.62
CA PRO A 87 -14.06 -2.32 9.87
C PRO A 87 -14.71 -3.59 10.42
N GLY A 88 -13.91 -4.64 10.57
CA GLY A 88 -14.33 -5.92 11.11
C GLY A 88 -14.03 -6.06 12.60
N ARG A 89 -14.74 -6.97 13.26
CA ARG A 89 -14.50 -7.37 14.66
C ARG A 89 -13.08 -7.91 14.82
N ASN A 90 -12.58 -7.93 16.05
CA ASN A 90 -11.25 -8.45 16.38
C ASN A 90 -10.11 -7.76 15.61
N GLN A 91 -10.23 -6.44 15.39
CA GLN A 91 -9.25 -5.64 14.66
C GLN A 91 -8.97 -6.19 13.25
N SER A 92 -10.02 -6.54 12.52
CA SER A 92 -9.92 -6.97 11.13
C SER A 92 -10.41 -5.89 10.18
N ILE A 93 -10.05 -6.04 8.91
CA ILE A 93 -10.57 -5.25 7.79
C ILE A 93 -11.25 -6.22 6.84
N CYS A 94 -12.44 -5.87 6.39
CA CYS A 94 -13.20 -6.66 5.43
C CYS A 94 -13.23 -5.95 4.07
N LEU A 95 -12.88 -6.69 3.02
CA LEU A 95 -13.15 -6.32 1.63
C LEU A 95 -14.48 -6.93 1.23
N ILE A 96 -15.40 -6.09 0.79
CA ILE A 96 -16.71 -6.48 0.29
C ILE A 96 -16.79 -6.10 -1.19
N TYR A 97 -17.33 -6.99 -2.00
CA TYR A 97 -17.68 -6.68 -3.38
C TYR A 97 -19.15 -6.96 -3.65
N THR A 98 -19.72 -6.18 -4.55
CA THR A 98 -21.07 -6.38 -5.08
C THR A 98 -21.05 -6.21 -6.58
N SER A 99 -21.81 -6.99 -7.33
CA SER A 99 -22.00 -6.88 -8.77
C SER A 99 -23.48 -6.99 -9.11
N GLY A 100 -23.95 -6.20 -10.07
CA GLY A 100 -25.36 -6.17 -10.46
C GLY A 100 -26.24 -5.34 -9.51
N SER A 101 -27.56 -5.53 -9.62
CA SER A 101 -28.55 -4.77 -8.84
C SER A 101 -29.88 -5.53 -8.73
N GLY A 102 -30.72 -5.18 -7.75
CA GLY A 102 -32.03 -5.79 -7.60
C GLY A 102 -31.95 -7.29 -7.31
N SER A 103 -32.70 -8.10 -8.06
CA SER A 103 -32.68 -9.57 -7.97
C SER A 103 -31.38 -10.20 -8.45
N ASP A 104 -30.61 -9.49 -9.27
CA ASP A 104 -29.38 -10.00 -9.90
C ASP A 104 -28.12 -9.59 -9.13
N LEU A 105 -28.30 -9.10 -7.88
CA LEU A 105 -27.21 -8.68 -7.03
C LEU A 105 -26.42 -9.91 -6.57
N VAL A 106 -25.17 -10.00 -7.02
CA VAL A 106 -24.17 -10.93 -6.49
C VAL A 106 -23.31 -10.16 -5.50
N SER A 107 -23.03 -10.76 -4.35
CA SER A 107 -22.15 -10.15 -3.36
C SER A 107 -21.32 -11.18 -2.62
N GLY A 108 -20.13 -10.76 -2.22
CA GLY A 108 -19.25 -11.56 -1.39
C GLY A 108 -18.28 -10.67 -0.63
N GLY A 109 -17.46 -11.30 0.21
CA GLY A 109 -16.45 -10.58 0.94
C GLY A 109 -15.52 -11.50 1.71
N THR A 110 -14.42 -10.91 2.16
CA THR A 110 -13.42 -11.59 2.97
C THR A 110 -12.88 -10.61 4.01
N CYS A 111 -12.51 -11.11 5.18
CA CYS A 111 -11.96 -10.33 6.27
C CYS A 111 -10.58 -10.84 6.64
N SER A 112 -9.65 -9.92 6.90
CA SER A 112 -8.29 -10.27 7.37
C SER A 112 -7.98 -9.53 8.67
N PRO A 113 -7.41 -10.21 9.68
CA PRO A 113 -6.85 -9.54 10.85
C PRO A 113 -5.82 -8.48 10.42
N LEU A 114 -5.74 -7.37 11.16
CA LEU A 114 -4.85 -6.25 10.83
C LEU A 114 -3.40 -6.69 10.56
N ALA A 115 -2.87 -7.62 11.35
CA ALA A 115 -1.52 -8.17 11.14
C ALA A 115 -1.36 -8.89 9.79
N GLY A 116 -2.36 -9.68 9.38
CA GLY A 116 -2.38 -10.35 8.08
C GLY A 116 -2.54 -9.35 6.93
N PHE A 117 -3.42 -8.37 7.10
CA PHE A 117 -3.59 -7.27 6.13
C PHE A 117 -2.31 -6.47 5.91
N LEU A 118 -1.54 -6.18 6.97
CA LEU A 118 -0.29 -5.43 6.84
C LEU A 118 0.80 -6.19 6.10
N GLY A 119 0.82 -7.52 6.22
CA GLY A 119 1.79 -8.38 5.56
C GLY A 119 1.42 -8.74 4.12
N ASN A 120 0.14 -8.92 3.82
CA ASN A 120 -0.31 -9.54 2.56
C ASN A 120 -1.41 -8.74 1.82
N GLY A 121 -1.88 -7.63 2.38
CA GLY A 121 -3.10 -6.99 1.91
C GLY A 121 -4.33 -7.91 2.07
N ILE A 122 -5.41 -7.58 1.36
CA ILE A 122 -6.59 -8.43 1.17
C ILE A 122 -6.89 -8.42 -0.31
N TYR A 123 -7.01 -9.58 -0.95
CA TYR A 123 -7.38 -9.65 -2.36
C TYR A 123 -8.67 -10.42 -2.60
N PHE A 124 -9.28 -10.11 -3.72
CA PHE A 124 -10.28 -10.90 -4.40
C PHE A 124 -9.75 -11.15 -5.81
N SER A 125 -9.66 -12.42 -6.18
CA SER A 125 -9.28 -12.84 -7.53
C SER A 125 -10.45 -13.57 -8.19
N GLU A 126 -10.56 -13.39 -9.50
CA GLU A 126 -11.58 -14.05 -10.31
C GLU A 126 -10.93 -14.60 -11.57
N VAL A 127 -11.16 -15.88 -11.83
CA VAL A 127 -10.71 -16.57 -13.03
C VAL A 127 -11.69 -16.27 -14.15
N LEU A 128 -11.23 -15.57 -15.18
CA LEU A 128 -12.01 -15.17 -16.36
C LEU A 128 -11.74 -16.10 -17.57
N GLY A 129 -10.66 -16.87 -17.53
CA GLY A 129 -10.26 -17.83 -18.55
C GLY A 129 -9.09 -18.70 -18.09
N PRO A 130 -8.61 -19.65 -18.92
CA PRO A 130 -7.57 -20.61 -18.54
C PRO A 130 -6.29 -20.00 -17.96
N ASP A 131 -5.91 -18.82 -18.46
CA ASP A 131 -4.71 -18.08 -18.03
C ASP A 131 -5.04 -16.60 -17.79
N GLU A 132 -6.28 -16.30 -17.39
CA GLU A 132 -6.73 -14.92 -17.23
C GLU A 132 -7.41 -14.73 -15.88
N VAL A 133 -6.80 -13.91 -15.02
CA VAL A 133 -7.31 -13.55 -13.71
C VAL A 133 -7.43 -12.04 -13.58
N SER A 134 -8.53 -11.59 -12.97
CA SER A 134 -8.71 -10.22 -12.51
C SER A 134 -8.48 -10.17 -11.01
N VAL A 135 -7.72 -9.19 -10.51
CA VAL A 135 -7.40 -9.07 -9.09
C VAL A 135 -7.79 -7.69 -8.58
N ALA A 136 -8.66 -7.65 -7.58
CA ALA A 136 -8.90 -6.47 -6.75
C ALA A 136 -8.16 -6.65 -5.43
N LEU A 137 -7.32 -5.69 -5.06
CA LEU A 137 -6.44 -5.77 -3.90
C LEU A 137 -6.60 -4.53 -3.01
N VAL A 138 -6.80 -4.76 -1.71
CA VAL A 138 -6.79 -3.75 -0.66
C VAL A 138 -5.41 -3.70 -0.01
N VAL A 139 -4.90 -2.49 0.20
CA VAL A 139 -3.56 -2.26 0.73
C VAL A 139 -3.54 -1.14 1.77
N PRO A 140 -2.59 -1.15 2.72
CA PRO A 140 -2.40 -0.04 3.66
C PRO A 140 -2.13 1.30 2.95
N ASP A 141 -2.22 2.40 3.71
CA ASP A 141 -1.78 3.70 3.20
C ASP A 141 -0.30 3.69 2.77
N GLY A 142 0.02 4.45 1.72
CA GLY A 142 1.38 4.66 1.22
C GLY A 142 1.74 3.87 -0.04
N TYR A 143 0.94 2.88 -0.42
CA TYR A 143 1.06 2.23 -1.74
C TYR A 143 0.34 3.04 -2.82
N GLU A 144 0.93 3.11 -4.00
CA GLU A 144 0.46 3.95 -5.12
C GLU A 144 0.17 3.12 -6.38
N ARG A 145 0.81 1.95 -6.51
CA ARG A 145 0.68 1.08 -7.69
C ARG A 145 0.68 -0.39 -7.30
N ALA A 146 -0.09 -1.17 -8.03
CA ALA A 146 -0.05 -2.63 -8.03
C ALA A 146 0.31 -3.14 -9.43
N GLU A 147 1.08 -4.21 -9.52
CA GLU A 147 1.52 -4.80 -10.78
C GLU A 147 1.46 -6.33 -10.74
N ILE A 148 0.91 -6.94 -11.79
CA ILE A 148 0.96 -8.39 -12.02
C ILE A 148 1.46 -8.61 -13.44
N ASN A 149 2.59 -9.32 -13.59
CA ASN A 149 3.15 -9.68 -14.91
C ASN A 149 3.23 -8.50 -15.90
N GLY A 150 3.69 -7.33 -15.44
CA GLY A 150 3.80 -6.10 -16.26
C GLY A 150 2.51 -5.31 -16.43
N ARG A 151 1.36 -5.80 -15.95
CA ARG A 151 0.08 -5.05 -15.93
C ARG A 151 0.01 -4.21 -14.67
N VAL A 152 0.01 -2.89 -14.84
CA VAL A 152 0.04 -1.92 -13.74
C VAL A 152 -1.34 -1.31 -13.53
N ALA A 153 -1.76 -1.20 -12.26
CA ALA A 153 -2.94 -0.46 -11.84
C ALA A 153 -2.58 0.56 -10.75
N PRO A 154 -3.18 1.76 -10.77
CA PRO A 154 -3.03 2.70 -9.68
C PRO A 154 -3.81 2.22 -8.45
N VAL A 155 -3.24 2.44 -7.26
CA VAL A 155 -3.96 2.29 -5.99
C VAL A 155 -4.77 3.57 -5.76
N ARG A 156 -6.09 3.45 -5.62
CA ARG A 156 -7.00 4.55 -5.32
C ARG A 156 -7.88 4.16 -4.15
N ASN A 157 -7.96 5.04 -3.14
CA ASN A 157 -8.70 4.75 -1.90
C ASN A 157 -8.32 3.38 -1.30
N ASN A 158 -7.01 3.10 -1.22
CA ASN A 158 -6.46 1.84 -0.70
C ASN A 158 -6.82 0.59 -1.51
N VAL A 159 -7.38 0.71 -2.70
CA VAL A 159 -7.73 -0.41 -3.58
C VAL A 159 -7.06 -0.25 -4.94
N ALA A 160 -6.49 -1.34 -5.46
CA ALA A 160 -6.06 -1.45 -6.86
C ALA A 160 -6.86 -2.56 -7.54
N ILE A 161 -7.29 -2.31 -8.77
CA ILE A 161 -7.93 -3.32 -9.63
C ILE A 161 -6.99 -3.53 -10.81
N VAL A 162 -6.28 -4.66 -10.80
CA VAL A 162 -5.33 -5.00 -11.85
C VAL A 162 -6.11 -5.56 -13.04
N PRO A 163 -5.91 -5.02 -14.26
CA PRO A 163 -6.59 -5.52 -15.45
C PRO A 163 -6.35 -7.01 -15.66
N PRO A 164 -7.34 -7.74 -16.21
CA PRO A 164 -7.24 -9.17 -16.49
C PRO A 164 -5.94 -9.55 -17.21
N GLY A 165 -5.30 -10.64 -16.78
CA GLY A 165 -4.09 -11.16 -17.40
C GLY A 165 -3.57 -12.44 -16.75
N PRO A 166 -2.37 -12.92 -17.13
CA PRO A 166 -1.78 -14.12 -16.55
C PRO A 166 -1.66 -14.02 -15.03
N PRO A 167 -1.93 -15.10 -14.27
CA PRO A 167 -1.80 -15.11 -12.82
C PRO A 167 -0.34 -14.95 -12.40
N GLY A 168 -0.13 -14.42 -11.19
CA GLY A 168 1.20 -14.21 -10.63
C GLY A 168 1.15 -13.36 -9.36
N PRO A 169 2.28 -13.24 -8.65
CA PRO A 169 2.32 -12.44 -7.44
C PRO A 169 2.08 -10.96 -7.77
N VAL A 170 1.32 -10.27 -6.92
CA VAL A 170 1.08 -8.84 -7.05
C VAL A 170 2.21 -8.07 -6.40
N ARG A 171 2.91 -7.25 -7.19
CA ARG A 171 3.93 -6.33 -6.70
C ARG A 171 3.29 -4.98 -6.41
N LEU A 172 3.40 -4.57 -5.17
CA LEU A 172 2.98 -3.26 -4.70
C LEU A 172 4.18 -2.34 -4.62
N SER A 173 4.00 -1.11 -5.07
CA SER A 173 4.98 -0.04 -4.89
C SER A 173 4.29 1.26 -4.46
N GLY A 174 4.97 2.01 -3.60
CA GLY A 174 4.55 3.34 -3.17
C GLY A 174 5.66 4.35 -3.41
N ASN A 175 5.84 5.26 -2.46
CA ASN A 175 7.09 6.03 -2.34
C ASN A 175 8.31 5.09 -2.49
N SER A 176 9.47 5.62 -2.89
CA SER A 176 10.62 4.88 -3.44
C SER A 176 11.18 3.70 -2.61
N LEU A 177 10.66 3.46 -1.41
CA LEU A 177 11.14 2.50 -0.43
C LEU A 177 10.04 1.55 0.07
N LEU A 178 8.76 1.78 -0.27
CA LEU A 178 7.66 0.88 0.05
C LEU A 178 7.46 -0.12 -1.09
N GLN A 179 7.78 -1.39 -0.81
CA GLN A 179 7.50 -2.52 -1.69
C GLN A 179 6.94 -3.68 -0.90
N LEU A 180 5.96 -4.36 -1.49
CA LEU A 180 5.39 -5.59 -0.95
C LEU A 180 5.04 -6.52 -2.12
N THR A 181 5.29 -7.81 -1.95
CA THR A 181 4.84 -8.84 -2.89
C THR A 181 3.75 -9.65 -2.21
N VAL A 182 2.56 -9.66 -2.80
CA VAL A 182 1.42 -10.46 -2.35
C VAL A 182 1.34 -11.70 -3.21
N ASP A 183 1.47 -12.87 -2.58
CA ASP A 183 1.19 -14.13 -3.23
C ASP A 183 -0.33 -14.36 -3.25
N ILE A 184 -0.90 -14.45 -4.45
CA ILE A 184 -2.32 -14.74 -4.65
C ILE A 184 -2.60 -16.24 -4.76
N GLY A 185 -1.57 -17.09 -4.64
CA GLY A 185 -1.70 -18.54 -4.78
C GLY A 185 -2.03 -18.99 -6.19
N GLU A 186 -2.19 -20.31 -6.35
CA GLU A 186 -2.68 -20.89 -7.60
C GLU A 186 -4.15 -20.51 -7.81
N GLN A 187 -4.49 -20.16 -9.04
CA GLN A 187 -5.83 -19.76 -9.44
C GLN A 187 -6.42 -20.87 -10.32
N THR A 188 -7.32 -21.67 -9.77
CA THR A 188 -8.02 -22.72 -10.52
C THR A 188 -9.39 -22.23 -10.97
N PRO A 189 -9.80 -22.50 -12.23
CA PRO A 189 -11.17 -22.28 -12.65
C PRO A 189 -12.14 -23.02 -11.73
N ALA A 190 -13.29 -22.41 -11.41
CA ALA A 190 -14.37 -23.14 -10.77
C ALA A 190 -14.91 -24.19 -11.74
N GLU A 191 -14.94 -25.46 -11.32
CA GLU A 191 -15.55 -26.57 -12.06
C GLU A 191 -17.08 -26.47 -12.13
#